data_AF-A0A8X6X3Z4-F1
#
_entry.id   AF-A0A8X6X3Z4-F1
#
_cell.length_a   1.000
_cell.length_b   1.000
_cell.length_c   1.000
_cell.angle_alpha   90.00
_cell.angle_beta   90.00
_cell.angle_gamma   90.00
#
_symmetry.space_group_name_H-M   'P 1'
#
loop_
_entity.id
_entity.type
_entity.pdbx_description
1 polymer ?
#
loop_
_entity_poly.entity_id
_entity_poly.type
_entity_poly.pdbx_seq_one_letter_code
_entity_poly.pdbx_strand_id
1 'polypeptide(L)'
;MGKSACKSTNKCQNVEIDQTLFKFLPPGAKFFHFPKMLIIQYFHLQRSVSPSLFDATKTDTGPNPPNIEACLNSKPLTELSPDPSDFNALTPAHFLVGGPIHQFPEPSQPSRSVGLYERWNLIQRIRQYFWDHWSTEYLHRLQPRSKWWRTKPNLELGDMVIVEKEQTAPLNWTLGRINKLFFEPDQTVRVVCVNTKYGQLTRNVNKIYPLPNSQEI
;
A
#
# COMPACT_ATOMS: atom_id res chain seq x y z
N MET A 1 15.31 50.97 -24.46
CA MET A 1 15.33 50.97 -22.98
C MET A 1 14.03 50.36 -22.50
N GLY A 2 13.88 49.05 -22.36
CA GLY A 2 14.54 48.18 -21.38
C GLY A 2 13.54 47.83 -20.26
N LYS A 3 12.46 47.10 -20.57
CA LYS A 3 11.51 46.59 -19.56
C LYS A 3 12.23 45.54 -18.71
N SER A 4 12.63 45.89 -17.50
CA SER A 4 13.20 44.91 -16.56
C SER A 4 12.07 44.13 -15.90
N ALA A 5 11.88 42.90 -16.36
CA ALA A 5 11.00 41.91 -15.75
C ALA A 5 11.47 41.61 -14.32
N CYS A 6 10.52 41.60 -13.38
CA CYS A 6 10.72 41.08 -12.03
C CYS A 6 11.03 39.59 -12.15
N LYS A 7 12.29 39.20 -11.92
CA LYS A 7 12.72 37.80 -11.90
C LYS A 7 12.08 37.13 -10.67
N SER A 8 11.13 36.21 -10.89
CA SER A 8 10.61 35.35 -9.83
C SER A 8 11.72 34.42 -9.34
N THR A 9 12.25 34.67 -8.15
CA THR A 9 13.15 33.73 -7.49
C THR A 9 12.30 32.64 -6.83
N ASN A 10 12.19 31.49 -7.48
CA ASN A 10 11.69 30.24 -6.91
C ASN A 10 12.65 29.74 -5.82
N LYS A 11 12.61 30.30 -4.62
CA LYS A 11 13.29 29.73 -3.45
C LYS A 11 12.26 29.07 -2.55
N CYS A 12 12.45 27.77 -2.27
CA CYS A 12 11.75 27.08 -1.19
C CYS A 12 12.12 27.78 0.11
N GLN A 13 11.18 28.51 0.72
CA GLN A 13 11.38 29.10 2.04
C GLN A 13 11.14 27.99 3.06
N ASN A 14 12.19 27.57 3.76
CA ASN A 14 12.03 26.73 4.95
C ASN A 14 11.68 27.64 6.13
N VAL A 15 10.75 27.20 6.97
CA VAL A 15 10.34 27.91 8.18
C VAL A 15 10.74 27.06 9.37
N GLU A 16 11.28 27.66 10.42
CA GLU A 16 11.61 26.95 11.66
C GLU A 16 10.73 27.47 12.79
N ILE A 17 10.03 26.55 13.45
CA ILE A 17 9.17 26.84 14.62
C ILE A 17 9.44 25.73 15.62
N ASP A 18 9.72 26.08 16.88
CA ASP A 18 9.93 25.13 17.99
C ASP A 18 10.93 24.01 17.65
N GLN A 19 12.11 24.38 17.13
CA GLN A 19 13.18 23.46 16.70
C GLN A 19 12.77 22.47 15.60
N THR A 20 11.60 22.67 15.00
CA THR A 20 11.09 21.89 13.88
C THR A 20 11.31 22.68 12.59
N LEU A 21 12.16 22.15 11.71
CA LEU A 21 12.43 22.72 10.39
C LEU A 21 11.38 22.25 9.38
N PHE A 22 10.44 23.14 9.04
CA PHE A 22 9.45 22.93 8.00
C PHE A 22 10.08 23.16 6.62
N LYS A 23 10.23 22.07 5.86
CA LYS A 23 10.67 22.12 4.46
C LYS A 23 9.49 22.12 3.50
N PHE A 24 9.32 23.19 2.74
CA PHE A 24 8.25 23.31 1.75
C PHE A 24 8.70 22.83 0.38
N LEU A 25 7.83 22.08 -0.29
CA LEU A 25 8.09 21.65 -1.67
C LEU A 25 8.03 22.85 -2.62
N PRO A 26 8.80 22.83 -3.72
CA PRO A 26 8.71 23.85 -4.75
C PRO A 26 7.27 23.93 -5.30
N PRO A 27 6.76 25.13 -5.62
CA PRO A 27 5.46 25.28 -6.25
C PRO A 27 5.39 24.47 -7.55
N GLY A 28 4.34 23.65 -7.71
CA GLY A 28 4.14 22.81 -8.90
C GLY A 28 4.83 21.43 -8.88
N ALA A 29 5.54 21.05 -7.81
CA ALA A 29 6.12 19.71 -7.68
C ALA A 29 5.02 18.64 -7.49
N LYS A 30 4.63 17.99 -8.60
CA LYS A 30 3.59 16.94 -8.63
C LYS A 30 4.05 15.56 -8.13
N PHE A 31 5.37 15.30 -8.05
CA PHE A 31 5.89 13.92 -8.01
C PHE A 31 6.90 13.60 -6.89
N PHE A 32 6.84 14.26 -5.74
CA PHE A 32 7.77 13.96 -4.67
C PHE A 32 7.05 13.59 -3.36
N HIS A 33 7.29 12.34 -2.95
CA HIS A 33 7.07 11.68 -1.66
C HIS A 33 5.80 10.80 -1.51
N PHE A 34 6.03 9.55 -1.09
CA PHE A 34 5.04 8.56 -0.62
C PHE A 34 3.86 9.14 0.19
N PRO A 35 4.05 10.07 1.16
CA PRO A 35 2.94 10.68 1.90
C PRO A 35 1.89 11.41 1.04
N LYS A 36 2.24 11.98 -0.12
CA LYS A 36 1.25 12.65 -0.99
C LYS A 36 0.28 11.66 -1.63
N MET A 37 0.70 10.44 -1.95
CA MET A 37 -0.22 9.41 -2.46
C MET A 37 -1.28 9.06 -1.41
N LEU A 38 -0.86 8.91 -0.15
CA LEU A 38 -1.74 8.57 0.98
C LEU A 38 -2.83 9.64 1.14
N ILE A 39 -2.43 10.91 1.08
CA ILE A 39 -3.35 12.06 1.16
C ILE A 39 -4.29 12.09 -0.06
N ILE A 40 -3.80 11.85 -1.27
CA ILE A 40 -4.62 11.83 -2.49
C ILE A 40 -5.65 10.70 -2.45
N GLN A 41 -5.27 9.50 -2.02
CA GLN A 41 -6.21 8.38 -1.91
C GLN A 41 -7.20 8.55 -0.77
N TYR A 42 -6.76 9.13 0.36
CA TYR A 42 -7.66 9.56 1.42
C TYR A 42 -8.71 10.55 0.89
N PHE A 43 -8.29 11.58 0.16
CA PHE A 43 -9.20 12.55 -0.46
C PHE A 43 -10.08 11.94 -1.55
N HIS A 44 -9.57 10.98 -2.33
CA HIS A 44 -10.36 10.26 -3.33
C HIS A 44 -11.43 9.41 -2.67
N LEU A 45 -11.10 8.70 -1.58
CA LEU A 45 -12.06 7.95 -0.79
C LEU A 45 -13.09 8.88 -0.15
N GLN A 46 -12.67 10.03 0.39
CA GLN A 46 -13.57 11.03 0.96
C GLN A 46 -14.52 11.62 -0.10
N ARG A 47 -14.14 11.62 -1.38
CA ARG A 47 -14.99 12.05 -2.50
C ARG A 47 -15.89 10.95 -3.06
N SER A 48 -15.46 9.69 -3.04
CA SER A 48 -16.25 8.56 -3.55
C SER A 48 -17.28 8.05 -2.55
N VAL A 49 -17.01 8.24 -1.26
CA VAL A 49 -17.94 8.05 -0.16
C VAL A 49 -18.81 9.30 -0.02
N SER A 50 -20.15 9.17 0.04
CA SER A 50 -21.01 10.36 0.13
C SER A 50 -20.69 11.18 1.38
N PRO A 51 -20.77 12.52 1.34
CA PRO A 51 -20.46 13.38 2.48
C PRO A 51 -21.27 13.02 3.74
N SER A 52 -22.54 12.66 3.56
CA SER A 52 -23.44 12.19 4.62
C SER A 52 -22.97 10.90 5.31
N LEU A 53 -22.32 10.02 4.55
CA LEU A 53 -21.78 8.74 5.03
C LEU A 53 -20.51 8.94 5.86
N PHE A 54 -19.72 9.95 5.49
CA PHE A 54 -18.49 10.32 6.19
C PHE A 54 -18.79 11.17 7.44
N ASP A 55 -19.82 12.01 7.42
CA ASP A 55 -20.25 12.78 8.59
C ASP A 55 -20.83 11.89 9.70
N ALA A 56 -21.52 10.80 9.33
CA ALA A 56 -22.02 9.81 10.28
C ALA A 56 -20.92 9.07 11.06
N THR A 57 -19.68 9.04 10.56
CA THR A 57 -18.54 8.39 11.24
C THR A 57 -17.72 9.35 12.12
N LYS A 58 -17.84 10.67 11.92
CA LYS A 58 -17.05 11.71 12.61
C LYS A 58 -17.37 11.93 14.08
N THR A 59 -18.54 11.49 14.56
CA THR A 59 -19.09 12.02 15.82
C THR A 59 -18.36 11.60 17.10
N ASP A 60 -17.47 10.59 17.08
CA ASP A 60 -16.80 10.13 18.33
C ASP A 60 -15.28 9.86 18.22
N THR A 61 -14.65 9.93 17.04
CA THR A 61 -13.22 9.51 16.88
C THR A 61 -12.34 10.48 16.07
N GLY A 62 -12.81 11.71 15.83
CA GLY A 62 -12.03 12.71 15.08
C GLY A 62 -12.08 12.54 13.55
N PRO A 63 -11.26 13.29 12.79
CA PRO A 63 -11.42 13.46 11.35
C PRO A 63 -11.02 12.25 10.50
N ASN A 64 -10.34 11.23 11.07
CA ASN A 64 -9.84 10.06 10.35
C ASN A 64 -10.56 8.78 10.78
N PRO A 65 -11.06 7.95 9.85
CA PRO A 65 -11.54 6.62 10.20
C PRO A 65 -10.38 5.81 10.78
N PRO A 66 -10.51 5.24 12.00
CA PRO A 66 -9.40 4.71 12.81
C PRO A 66 -8.61 3.54 12.19
N ASN A 67 -9.00 3.06 11.00
CA ASN A 67 -8.43 1.87 10.38
C ASN A 67 -7.80 2.11 8.99
N ILE A 68 -7.91 3.32 8.42
CA ILE A 68 -7.27 3.64 7.12
C ILE A 68 -5.75 3.70 7.27
N GLU A 69 -5.27 4.36 8.33
CA GLU A 69 -3.85 4.48 8.62
C GLU A 69 -3.20 3.11 8.82
N ALA A 70 -3.91 2.19 9.49
CA ALA A 70 -3.51 0.80 9.61
C ALA A 70 -3.35 0.12 8.24
N CYS A 71 -4.29 0.32 7.30
CA CYS A 71 -4.18 -0.20 5.92
C CYS A 71 -2.96 0.32 5.17
N LEU A 72 -2.62 1.59 5.39
CA LEU A 72 -1.47 2.22 4.77
C LEU A 72 -0.15 1.75 5.40
N ASN A 73 -0.16 1.49 6.70
CA ASN A 73 1.02 1.13 7.48
C ASN A 73 1.29 -0.38 7.52
N SER A 74 0.33 -1.21 7.10
CA SER A 74 0.51 -2.66 6.95
C SER A 74 1.15 -3.07 5.62
N LYS A 75 1.41 -2.12 4.70
CA LYS A 75 2.00 -2.45 3.38
C LYS A 75 3.37 -3.15 3.52
N PRO A 76 3.62 -4.26 2.81
CA PRO A 76 4.93 -4.90 2.73
C PRO A 76 5.92 -4.03 1.97
N LEU A 77 7.04 -3.65 2.57
CA LEU A 77 8.10 -2.85 1.93
C LEU A 77 9.19 -3.73 1.34
N THR A 78 9.69 -4.68 2.14
CA THR A 78 10.75 -5.62 1.77
C THR A 78 10.67 -6.84 2.68
N GLU A 79 11.45 -7.87 2.40
CA GLU A 79 11.58 -9.03 3.30
C GLU A 79 12.05 -8.61 4.69
N LEU A 80 11.48 -9.21 5.74
CA LEU A 80 11.89 -8.93 7.11
C LEU A 80 13.20 -9.65 7.47
N SER A 81 13.41 -10.83 6.90
CA SER A 81 14.53 -11.73 7.20
C SER A 81 14.99 -12.45 5.93
N PRO A 82 16.31 -12.72 5.78
CA PRO A 82 16.83 -13.51 4.68
C PRO A 82 16.48 -15.01 4.78
N ASP A 83 15.97 -15.50 5.92
CA ASP A 83 15.63 -16.91 6.12
C ASP A 83 14.55 -17.39 5.13
N PRO A 84 14.81 -18.39 4.27
CA PRO A 84 13.82 -18.92 3.31
C PRO A 84 12.55 -19.48 3.94
N SER A 85 12.55 -19.76 5.24
CA SER A 85 11.38 -20.24 5.98
C SER A 85 10.50 -19.10 6.51
N ASP A 86 11.03 -17.86 6.53
CA ASP A 86 10.29 -16.68 6.96
C ASP A 86 9.58 -16.01 5.77
N PHE A 87 8.27 -15.84 5.94
CA PHE A 87 7.36 -15.23 4.96
C PHE A 87 6.86 -13.85 5.41
N ASN A 88 7.50 -13.25 6.42
CA ASN A 88 7.15 -11.92 6.89
C ASN A 88 7.87 -10.83 6.11
N ALA A 89 7.19 -9.70 5.96
CA ALA A 89 7.73 -8.50 5.34
C ALA A 89 7.86 -7.37 6.37
N LEU A 90 8.90 -6.57 6.20
CA LEU A 90 9.04 -5.29 6.88
C LEU A 90 7.93 -4.36 6.39
N THR A 91 7.24 -3.69 7.31
CA THR A 91 6.14 -2.75 7.00
C THR A 91 6.38 -1.42 7.70
N PRO A 92 5.78 -0.30 7.26
CA PRO A 92 5.90 0.97 7.97
C PRO A 92 5.49 0.88 9.44
N ALA A 93 4.51 0.03 9.74
CA ALA A 93 4.08 -0.23 11.11
C ALA A 93 5.19 -0.72 12.04
N HIS A 94 6.19 -1.46 11.53
CA HIS A 94 7.32 -1.91 12.33
C HIS A 94 8.11 -0.73 12.90
N PHE A 95 8.21 0.38 12.16
CA PHE A 95 8.88 1.59 12.64
C PHE A 95 8.00 2.43 13.57
N LEU A 96 6.70 2.46 13.32
CA LEU A 96 5.77 3.31 14.06
C LEU A 96 5.34 2.72 15.41
N VAL A 97 5.13 1.40 15.46
CA VAL A 97 4.53 0.69 16.60
C VAL A 97 5.43 -0.45 17.10
N GLY A 98 6.53 -0.75 16.40
CA GLY A 98 7.47 -1.81 16.78
C GLY A 98 7.12 -3.20 16.24
N GLY A 99 6.10 -3.34 15.39
CA GLY A 99 5.72 -4.62 14.81
C GLY A 99 4.64 -4.55 13.73
N PRO A 100 4.23 -5.70 13.18
CA PRO A 100 3.14 -5.77 12.20
C PRO A 100 1.78 -5.47 12.85
N ILE A 101 0.98 -4.62 12.19
CA ILE A 101 -0.42 -4.39 12.60
C ILE A 101 -1.23 -5.62 12.18
N HIS A 102 -1.63 -6.41 13.18
CA HIS A 102 -2.56 -7.52 13.00
C HIS A 102 -3.99 -7.09 13.33
N GLN A 103 -4.95 -7.59 12.57
CA GLN A 103 -6.35 -7.56 12.98
C GLN A 103 -6.76 -8.94 13.47
N PHE A 104 -7.51 -8.99 14.56
CA PHE A 104 -8.25 -10.19 14.92
C PHE A 104 -9.39 -10.40 13.91
N PRO A 105 -9.63 -11.64 13.43
CA PRO A 105 -10.85 -11.96 12.71
C PRO A 105 -12.03 -11.69 13.65
N GLU A 106 -12.84 -10.69 13.30
CA GLU A 106 -13.91 -10.20 14.17
C GLU A 106 -15.12 -11.15 14.05
N PRO A 107 -15.68 -11.63 15.18
CA PRO A 107 -16.83 -12.53 15.13
C PRO A 107 -18.05 -11.81 14.54
N SER A 108 -18.79 -12.50 13.69
CA SER A 108 -20.13 -12.06 13.26
C SER A 108 -21.09 -12.17 14.44
N GLN A 109 -21.14 -11.18 15.32
CA GLN A 109 -22.10 -11.16 16.42
C GLN A 109 -23.32 -10.29 16.07
N PRO A 110 -24.54 -10.84 16.07
CA PRO A 110 -25.74 -10.03 16.06
C PRO A 110 -26.09 -9.67 17.51
N SER A 111 -25.88 -8.43 17.93
CA SER A 111 -26.57 -7.93 19.12
C SER A 111 -26.97 -6.45 18.97
N ARG A 112 -28.14 -6.17 19.53
CA ARG A 112 -29.14 -5.24 19.04
C ARG A 112 -28.94 -3.84 19.64
N SER A 113 -28.57 -2.88 18.79
CA SER A 113 -29.05 -1.49 18.85
C SER A 113 -29.02 -0.94 17.42
N VAL A 114 -30.15 -0.47 16.91
CA VAL A 114 -30.37 -0.13 15.48
C VAL A 114 -29.75 1.25 15.15
N GLY A 115 -28.49 1.45 15.51
CA GLY A 115 -27.71 2.64 15.16
C GLY A 115 -26.21 2.35 15.18
N LEU A 116 -25.75 1.47 16.09
CA LEU A 116 -24.35 1.04 16.14
C LEU A 116 -24.04 -0.04 15.10
N TYR A 117 -24.97 -0.97 14.84
CA TYR A 117 -24.77 -2.03 13.84
C TYR A 117 -24.66 -1.47 12.41
N GLU A 118 -25.54 -0.53 12.05
CA GLU A 118 -25.52 0.12 10.73
C GLU A 118 -24.27 0.98 10.55
N ARG A 119 -23.87 1.72 11.59
CA ARG A 119 -22.62 2.49 11.60
C ARG A 119 -21.38 1.59 11.52
N TRP A 120 -21.35 0.49 12.27
CA TRP A 120 -20.25 -0.47 12.23
C TRP A 120 -20.15 -1.10 10.84
N ASN A 121 -21.26 -1.62 10.29
CA ASN A 121 -21.30 -2.15 8.93
C ASN A 121 -20.82 -1.13 7.91
N LEU A 122 -21.21 0.13 8.10
CA LEU A 122 -20.77 1.20 7.25
C LEU A 122 -19.25 1.42 7.31
N ILE A 123 -18.68 1.50 8.51
CA ILE A 123 -17.23 1.65 8.70
C ILE A 123 -16.49 0.47 8.05
N GLN A 124 -16.97 -0.77 8.23
CA GLN A 124 -16.37 -1.95 7.61
C GLN A 124 -16.45 -1.89 6.08
N ARG A 125 -17.58 -1.45 5.51
CA ARG A 125 -17.74 -1.28 4.06
C ARG A 125 -16.78 -0.25 3.49
N ILE A 126 -16.67 0.92 4.13
CA ILE A 126 -15.73 1.98 3.72
C ILE A 126 -14.30 1.46 3.77
N ARG A 127 -13.96 0.71 4.82
CA ARG A 127 -12.64 0.12 5.00
C ARG A 127 -12.32 -0.94 3.96
N GLN A 128 -13.25 -1.85 3.67
CA GLN A 128 -13.07 -2.87 2.62
C GLN A 128 -12.89 -2.20 1.27
N TYR A 129 -13.76 -1.24 0.94
CA TYR A 129 -13.66 -0.47 -0.30
C TYR A 129 -12.30 0.25 -0.42
N PHE A 130 -11.84 0.88 0.67
CA PHE A 130 -10.52 1.49 0.70
C PHE A 130 -9.43 0.46 0.44
N TRP A 131 -9.48 -0.67 1.13
CA TRP A 131 -8.49 -1.71 1.04
C TRP A 131 -8.39 -2.28 -0.37
N ASP A 132 -9.52 -2.59 -1.00
CA ASP A 132 -9.55 -3.13 -2.36
C ASP A 132 -8.85 -2.15 -3.32
N HIS A 133 -9.21 -0.86 -3.27
CA HIS A 133 -8.61 0.14 -4.12
C HIS A 133 -7.12 0.41 -3.78
N TRP A 134 -6.79 0.58 -2.51
CA TRP A 134 -5.43 0.83 -2.03
C TRP A 134 -4.48 -0.32 -2.36
N SER A 135 -4.92 -1.55 -2.09
CA SER A 135 -4.09 -2.74 -2.31
C SER A 135 -3.80 -2.94 -3.78
N THR A 136 -4.80 -2.83 -4.66
CA THR A 136 -4.60 -2.86 -6.12
C THR A 136 -3.65 -1.77 -6.60
N GLU A 137 -3.85 -0.53 -6.16
CA GLU A 137 -2.96 0.59 -6.53
C GLU A 137 -1.52 0.38 -6.05
N TYR A 138 -1.35 -0.20 -4.86
CA TYR A 138 -0.04 -0.56 -4.33
C TYR A 138 0.64 -1.65 -5.17
N LEU A 139 -0.09 -2.72 -5.49
CA LEU A 139 0.41 -3.81 -6.34
C LEU A 139 0.84 -3.30 -7.72
N HIS A 140 0.04 -2.43 -8.36
CA HIS A 140 0.42 -1.81 -9.63
C HIS A 140 1.72 -1.00 -9.55
N ARG A 141 2.06 -0.45 -8.39
CA ARG A 141 3.33 0.27 -8.19
C ARG A 141 4.53 -0.66 -8.06
N LEU A 142 4.34 -1.86 -7.49
CA LEU A 142 5.40 -2.87 -7.41
C LEU A 142 5.77 -3.42 -8.79
N GLN A 143 4.86 -3.35 -9.76
CA GLN A 143 5.11 -3.72 -11.16
C GLN A 143 5.01 -2.51 -12.09
N PRO A 144 6.01 -1.61 -12.09
CA PRO A 144 6.03 -0.51 -13.05
C PRO A 144 6.06 -1.07 -14.48
N ARG A 145 5.20 -0.51 -15.35
CA ARG A 145 5.15 -0.90 -16.76
C ARG A 145 6.49 -0.60 -17.42
N SER A 146 7.19 -1.64 -17.87
CA SER A 146 8.43 -1.44 -18.63
C SER A 146 8.13 -0.71 -19.93
N LYS A 147 9.03 0.21 -20.30
CA LYS A 147 8.99 0.80 -21.64
C LYS A 147 9.31 -0.30 -22.64
N TRP A 148 8.66 -0.30 -23.81
CA TRP A 148 8.69 -1.41 -24.78
C TRP A 148 10.10 -1.84 -25.22
N TRP A 149 11.11 -0.96 -25.08
CA TRP A 149 12.52 -1.22 -25.42
C TRP A 149 13.39 -1.70 -24.26
N ARG A 150 12.86 -1.85 -23.04
CA ARG A 150 13.60 -2.37 -21.88
C ARG A 150 13.13 -3.78 -21.55
N THR A 151 14.05 -4.72 -21.63
CA THR A 151 13.87 -6.09 -21.12
C THR A 151 13.67 -6.04 -19.61
N LYS A 152 12.60 -6.66 -19.13
CA LYS A 152 12.33 -6.82 -17.70
C LYS A 152 13.12 -8.04 -17.20
N PRO A 153 13.81 -7.96 -16.05
CA PRO A 153 14.42 -9.16 -15.47
C PRO A 153 13.34 -10.18 -15.14
N ASN A 154 13.67 -11.47 -15.33
CA ASN A 154 12.82 -12.57 -14.91
C ASN A 154 12.79 -12.65 -13.36
N LEU A 155 11.75 -13.28 -12.82
CA LEU A 155 11.71 -13.64 -11.41
C LEU A 155 12.72 -14.74 -11.11
N GLU A 156 13.30 -14.73 -9.92
CA GLU A 156 14.30 -15.70 -9.47
C GLU A 156 13.75 -16.64 -8.39
N LEU A 157 14.45 -17.76 -8.19
CA LEU A 157 14.12 -18.68 -7.11
C LEU A 157 14.46 -18.04 -5.77
N GLY A 158 13.54 -18.15 -4.81
CA GLY A 158 13.71 -17.58 -3.48
C GLY A 158 13.14 -16.16 -3.30
N ASP A 159 12.83 -15.45 -4.38
CA ASP A 159 12.26 -14.09 -4.33
C ASP A 159 11.00 -14.05 -3.46
N MET A 160 10.94 -13.05 -2.57
CA MET A 160 9.74 -12.77 -1.80
C MET A 160 8.75 -11.97 -2.64
N VAL A 161 7.53 -12.48 -2.74
CA VAL A 161 6.49 -11.93 -3.61
C VAL A 161 5.16 -11.79 -2.88
N ILE A 162 4.37 -10.80 -3.27
CA ILE A 162 2.95 -10.72 -2.94
C ILE A 162 2.16 -11.47 -4.01
N VAL A 163 1.28 -12.37 -3.58
CA VAL A 163 0.34 -13.10 -4.42
C VAL A 163 -1.00 -12.38 -4.40
N GLU A 164 -1.45 -11.90 -5.56
CA GLU A 164 -2.78 -11.27 -5.68
C GLU A 164 -3.88 -12.32 -5.47
N LYS A 165 -4.86 -11.96 -4.65
CA LYS A 165 -6.09 -12.72 -4.41
C LYS A 165 -7.29 -11.80 -4.63
N GLU A 166 -8.34 -12.34 -5.23
CA GLU A 166 -9.54 -11.58 -5.59
C GLU A 166 -10.29 -11.02 -4.36
N GLN A 167 -10.15 -11.64 -3.19
CA GLN A 167 -10.83 -11.21 -1.97
C GLN A 167 -9.91 -11.39 -0.75
N THR A 168 -9.23 -10.33 -0.36
CA THR A 168 -8.43 -10.31 0.87
C THR A 168 -9.12 -9.46 1.92
N ALA A 169 -9.18 -9.99 3.15
CA ALA A 169 -9.55 -9.16 4.28
C ALA A 169 -8.54 -8.00 4.42
N PRO A 170 -8.96 -6.82 4.87
CA PRO A 170 -8.05 -5.69 4.95
C PRO A 170 -6.87 -6.01 5.87
N LEU A 171 -5.69 -5.49 5.53
CA LEU A 171 -4.40 -5.75 6.20
C LEU A 171 -3.77 -7.12 5.90
N ASN A 172 -4.46 -8.00 5.16
CA ASN A 172 -3.94 -9.34 4.88
C ASN A 172 -3.27 -9.41 3.50
N TRP A 173 -1.97 -9.17 3.48
CA TRP A 173 -1.14 -9.39 2.29
C TRP A 173 -0.72 -10.86 2.21
N THR A 174 -1.05 -11.55 1.11
CA THR A 174 -0.59 -12.93 0.91
C THR A 174 0.83 -12.91 0.40
N LEU A 175 1.77 -13.11 1.32
CA LEU A 175 3.19 -13.24 1.02
C LEU A 175 3.57 -14.70 0.73
N GLY A 176 4.59 -14.87 -0.10
CA GLY A 176 5.21 -16.15 -0.33
C GLY A 176 6.58 -16.01 -1.01
N ARG A 177 7.30 -17.14 -1.09
CA ARG A 177 8.58 -17.23 -1.80
C ARG A 177 8.47 -18.11 -3.02
N ILE A 178 9.14 -17.72 -4.10
CA ILE A 178 9.18 -18.51 -5.32
C ILE A 178 9.98 -19.80 -5.08
N ASN A 179 9.32 -20.93 -5.29
CA ASN A 179 9.89 -22.26 -5.14
C ASN A 179 10.24 -22.90 -6.49
N LYS A 180 9.44 -22.64 -7.54
CA LYS A 180 9.70 -23.17 -8.90
C LYS A 180 9.34 -22.15 -9.96
N LEU A 181 10.14 -22.13 -11.03
CA LEU A 181 9.93 -21.30 -12.23
C LEU A 181 9.58 -22.21 -13.41
N PHE A 182 8.57 -21.84 -14.19
CA PHE A 182 8.22 -22.52 -15.44
C PHE A 182 8.58 -21.62 -16.62
N PHE A 183 9.60 -22.04 -17.36
CA PHE A 183 10.10 -21.33 -18.55
C PHE A 183 9.37 -21.80 -19.80
N GLU A 184 9.06 -20.84 -20.67
CA GLU A 184 8.62 -21.10 -22.04
C GLU A 184 9.83 -21.22 -22.99
N PRO A 185 9.62 -21.66 -24.26
CA PRO A 185 10.70 -21.78 -25.25
C PRO A 185 11.46 -20.47 -25.51
N ASP A 186 10.84 -19.32 -25.22
CA ASP A 186 11.42 -17.98 -25.32
C ASP A 186 12.27 -17.57 -24.08
N GLN A 187 12.51 -18.50 -23.15
CA GLN A 187 13.20 -18.27 -21.86
C GLN A 187 12.50 -17.23 -20.96
N THR A 188 11.21 -16.95 -21.19
CA THR A 188 10.42 -16.10 -20.31
C THR A 188 9.69 -16.92 -19.25
N VAL A 189 9.64 -16.39 -18.02
CA VAL A 189 8.84 -16.98 -16.95
C VAL A 189 7.44 -16.40 -17.02
N ARG A 190 6.43 -17.23 -17.26
CA ARG A 190 5.02 -16.81 -17.24
C ARG A 190 4.22 -17.41 -16.10
N VAL A 191 4.68 -18.54 -15.56
CA VAL A 191 4.06 -19.22 -14.43
C VAL A 191 5.12 -19.55 -13.39
N VAL A 192 4.77 -19.32 -12.13
CA VAL A 192 5.63 -19.62 -10.98
C VAL A 192 4.86 -20.40 -9.93
N CYS A 193 5.59 -21.21 -9.18
CA CYS A 193 5.08 -21.90 -8.00
C CYS A 193 5.62 -21.19 -6.76
N VAL A 194 4.70 -20.74 -5.90
CA VAL A 194 5.00 -19.92 -4.71
C VAL A 194 4.61 -20.70 -3.47
N ASN A 195 5.53 -20.80 -2.52
CA ASN A 195 5.23 -21.29 -1.17
C ASN A 195 4.74 -20.13 -0.32
N THR A 196 3.55 -20.26 0.24
CA THR A 196 2.97 -19.32 1.20
C THR A 196 2.83 -20.00 2.56
N LYS A 197 2.56 -19.22 3.63
CA LYS A 197 2.23 -19.78 4.95
C LYS A 197 1.03 -20.74 4.97
N TYR A 198 0.17 -20.68 3.94
CA TYR A 198 -1.01 -21.52 3.81
C TYR A 198 -0.82 -22.71 2.86
N GLY A 199 0.39 -22.89 2.31
CA GLY A 199 0.70 -23.94 1.35
C GLY A 199 1.19 -23.40 0.01
N GLN A 200 1.33 -24.30 -0.95
CA GLN A 200 1.90 -24.03 -2.26
C GLN A 200 0.82 -23.61 -3.26
N LEU A 201 1.10 -22.56 -4.04
CA LEU A 201 0.20 -22.02 -5.05
C LEU A 201 0.92 -21.83 -6.38
N THR A 202 0.30 -22.26 -7.47
CA THR A 202 0.78 -21.98 -8.83
C THR A 202 -0.01 -20.81 -9.41
N ARG A 203 0.70 -19.78 -9.87
CA ARG A 203 0.10 -18.53 -10.37
C ARG A 203 0.87 -17.98 -11.56
N ASN A 204 0.15 -17.25 -12.41
CA ASN A 204 0.74 -16.51 -13.51
C ASN A 204 1.53 -15.31 -12.95
N VAL A 205 2.64 -14.94 -13.60
CA VAL A 205 3.50 -13.80 -13.22
C VAL A 205 2.75 -12.47 -13.17
N ASN A 206 1.67 -12.32 -13.93
CA ASN A 206 0.80 -11.14 -13.87
C ASN A 206 0.05 -10.98 -12.53
N LYS A 207 0.00 -12.04 -11.72
CA LYS A 207 -0.62 -12.06 -10.38
C LYS A 207 0.41 -12.15 -9.25
N ILE A 208 1.69 -11.94 -9.58
CA ILE A 208 2.83 -12.06 -8.68
C ILE A 208 3.62 -10.77 -8.68
N TYR A 209 3.76 -10.17 -7.51
CA TYR A 209 4.36 -8.85 -7.33
C TYR A 209 5.62 -8.98 -6.47
N PRO A 210 6.83 -8.90 -7.07
CA PRO A 210 8.06 -9.02 -6.31
C PRO A 210 8.24 -7.84 -5.35
N LEU A 211 8.71 -8.14 -4.14
CA LEU A 211 9.16 -7.10 -3.22
C LEU A 211 10.58 -6.65 -3.62
N PRO A 212 10.91 -5.36 -3.44
CA PRO A 212 12.28 -4.89 -3.57
C PRO A 212 13.19 -5.65 -2.60
N ASN A 213 14.34 -6.09 -3.11
CA ASN A 213 15.34 -6.74 -2.29
C ASN A 213 15.88 -5.75 -1.25
N SER A 214 16.21 -6.27 -0.08
CA SER A 214 16.78 -5.49 1.03
C SER A 214 18.10 -4.77 0.66
N GLN A 215 18.78 -5.21 -0.41
CA GLN A 215 20.00 -4.59 -0.96
C GLN A 215 19.76 -3.42 -1.94
N GLU A 216 18.52 -3.21 -2.39
CA GLU A 216 18.16 -2.17 -3.38
C GLU A 216 17.50 -0.91 -2.76
N ILE A 217 17.30 -0.91 -1.44
CA ILE A 217 16.67 0.18 -0.65
C ILE A 217 17.75 0.99 0.07
#